data_AF-A0AAV7GBZ7-F1
#
_entry.id   AF-A0AAV7GBZ7-F1
#
_cell.length_a   1.000
_cell.length_b   1.000
_cell.length_c   1.000
_cell.angle_alpha   90.00
_cell.angle_beta   90.00
_cell.angle_gamma   90.00
#
_symmetry.space_group_name_H-M   'P 1'
#
loop_
_entity.id
_entity.type
_entity.pdbx_description
1 polymer ?
#
loop_
_entity_poly.entity_id
_entity_poly.type
_entity_poly.pdbx_seq_one_letter_code
_entity_poly.pdbx_strand_id
1 'polypeptide(L)'
;MRDLPAPLHVGEEDIMRLLKVPDIEHLLYEVRYLNKYIEEEFLFKVGLSFHPGRSDARMLKPTSKKKKLEGVAANTGKVAPVSSPVKIHVPGDVLSHQCVGRRKADDLGEFKWKYDQKTREAKVLEEELSGTNSLIVFRLTLRGLRRRSSSFVRIRGLLEREVAVLEAENKRFQALIAEKEATLTSFESSRVIEDFKKSIAFKIIIQDHVQEARDHIYEVEVKALEQQCLDDGFIRGFLKGIGVEVEGLTHSQASDDFPPGSDGDEIESELHKAFALEANDEVVDIELRLC
;
A
#
# COMPACT_ATOMS: atom_id res chain seq x y z
N MET A 1 -31.46 -30.36 -11.54
CA MET A 1 -30.36 -30.16 -10.58
C MET A 1 -29.79 -28.80 -10.87
N ARG A 2 -29.77 -27.89 -9.89
CA ARG A 2 -29.30 -26.51 -10.12
C ARG A 2 -27.77 -26.52 -10.15
N ASP A 3 -27.20 -25.96 -11.19
CA ASP A 3 -25.75 -25.87 -11.36
C ASP A 3 -25.13 -25.11 -10.19
N LEU A 4 -24.17 -25.75 -9.53
CA LEU A 4 -23.35 -25.09 -8.50
C LEU A 4 -22.45 -24.06 -9.19
N PRO A 5 -22.39 -22.80 -8.71
CA PRO A 5 -21.51 -21.81 -9.29
C PRO A 5 -20.07 -22.30 -9.19
N ALA A 6 -19.30 -22.08 -10.27
CA ALA A 6 -17.88 -22.41 -10.32
C ALA A 6 -17.15 -21.83 -9.09
N PRO A 7 -16.10 -22.50 -8.58
CA PRO A 7 -15.33 -21.98 -7.46
C PRO A 7 -14.82 -20.60 -7.83
N LEU A 8 -15.33 -19.56 -7.14
CA LEU A 8 -14.80 -18.22 -7.25
C LEU A 8 -13.31 -18.32 -6.89
N HIS A 9 -12.47 -18.20 -7.91
CA HIS A 9 -11.03 -18.07 -7.73
C HIS A 9 -10.81 -16.72 -7.03
N VAL A 10 -10.81 -16.76 -5.71
CA VAL A 10 -10.40 -15.61 -4.90
C VAL A 10 -8.89 -15.54 -5.04
N GLY A 11 -8.42 -14.65 -5.90
CA GLY A 11 -7.00 -14.39 -6.11
C GLY A 11 -6.37 -13.81 -4.84
N GLU A 12 -5.05 -13.91 -4.72
CA GLU A 12 -4.30 -13.31 -3.62
C GLU A 12 -4.60 -11.81 -3.48
N GLU A 13 -4.83 -11.12 -4.61
CA GLU A 13 -5.19 -9.70 -4.64
C GLU A 13 -6.55 -9.41 -4.00
N ASP A 14 -7.50 -10.33 -4.11
CA ASP A 14 -8.84 -10.18 -3.54
C ASP A 14 -8.82 -10.41 -2.03
N ILE A 15 -8.01 -11.34 -1.54
CA ILE A 15 -7.77 -11.55 -0.11
C ILE A 15 -7.11 -10.30 0.50
N MET A 16 -6.12 -9.73 -0.18
CA MET A 16 -5.44 -8.49 0.25
C MET A 16 -6.41 -7.29 0.30
N ARG A 17 -7.31 -7.16 -0.68
CA ARG A 17 -8.36 -6.14 -0.67
C ARG A 17 -9.38 -6.36 0.45
N LEU A 18 -9.80 -7.61 0.68
CA LEU A 18 -10.80 -7.94 1.69
C LEU A 18 -10.29 -7.68 3.11
N LEU A 19 -9.01 -7.98 3.36
CA LEU A 19 -8.39 -7.81 4.67
C LEU A 19 -8.03 -6.35 4.98
N LYS A 20 -8.12 -5.42 4.01
CA LYS A 20 -7.66 -4.02 4.13
C LYS A 20 -6.27 -3.91 4.77
N VAL A 21 -5.42 -4.90 4.56
CA VAL A 21 -4.07 -4.90 5.11
C VAL A 21 -3.31 -3.85 4.31
N PRO A 22 -2.81 -2.76 4.94
CA PRO A 22 -1.93 -1.86 4.23
C PRO A 22 -0.77 -2.70 3.68
N ASP A 23 -0.33 -2.37 2.46
CA ASP A 23 0.76 -3.02 1.76
C ASP A 23 1.86 -3.48 2.73
N ILE A 24 2.34 -4.71 2.58
CA ILE A 24 3.36 -5.29 3.47
C ILE A 24 4.57 -4.36 3.56
N GLU A 25 4.90 -3.66 2.47
CA GLU A 25 5.95 -2.63 2.44
C GLU A 25 5.61 -1.42 3.32
N HIS A 26 4.35 -1.00 3.33
CA HIS A 26 3.84 0.08 4.18
C HIS A 26 3.86 -0.30 5.67
N LEU A 27 3.50 -1.53 6.01
CA LEU A 27 3.58 -2.03 7.38
C LEU A 27 5.05 -2.11 7.86
N LEU A 28 5.96 -2.59 7.00
CA LEU A 28 7.40 -2.60 7.27
C LEU A 28 7.95 -1.18 7.45
N TYR A 29 7.46 -0.22 6.69
CA TYR A 29 7.81 1.20 6.83
C TYR A 29 7.32 1.78 8.16
N GLU A 30 6.06 1.55 8.55
CA GLU A 30 5.50 2.01 9.84
C GLU A 30 6.24 1.39 11.03
N VAL A 31 6.53 0.09 11.00
CA VAL A 31 7.26 -0.59 12.08
C VAL A 31 8.68 -0.02 12.21
N ARG A 32 9.38 0.21 11.08
CA ARG A 32 10.71 0.85 11.09
C ARG A 32 10.64 2.29 11.61
N TYR A 33 9.61 3.04 11.24
CA TYR A 33 9.39 4.41 11.69
C TYR A 33 9.15 4.48 13.20
N LEU A 34 8.29 3.61 13.73
CA LEU A 34 8.02 3.53 15.17
C LEU A 34 9.26 3.09 15.96
N ASN A 35 10.05 2.15 15.45
CA ASN A 35 11.29 1.74 16.11
C ASN A 35 12.30 2.88 16.20
N LYS A 36 12.44 3.68 15.13
CA LYS A 36 13.30 4.87 15.12
C LYS A 36 12.83 5.91 16.14
N TYR A 37 11.51 6.12 16.26
CA TYR A 37 10.96 7.04 17.25
C TYR A 37 11.25 6.59 18.69
N ILE A 38 11.17 5.28 18.96
CA ILE A 38 11.50 4.71 20.28
C ILE A 38 12.99 4.90 20.60
N GLU A 39 13.88 4.70 19.62
CA GLU A 39 15.32 4.93 19.79
C GLU A 39 15.64 6.42 20.03
N GLU A 40 15.03 7.34 19.27
CA GLU A 40 15.21 8.78 19.44
C GLU A 40 14.66 9.28 20.79
N GLU A 41 13.49 8.81 21.23
CA GLU A 41 12.96 9.13 22.56
C GLU A 41 13.87 8.59 23.68
N PHE A 42 14.44 7.40 23.49
CA PHE A 42 15.39 6.80 24.42
C PHE A 42 16.69 7.61 24.48
N LEU A 43 17.24 8.02 23.34
CA LEU A 43 18.43 8.86 23.24
C LEU A 43 18.20 10.27 23.80
N PHE A 44 17.02 10.87 23.59
CA PHE A 44 16.68 12.17 24.17
C PHE A 44 16.60 12.09 25.71
N LYS A 45 16.02 11.01 26.23
CA LYS A 45 15.84 10.80 27.67
C LYS A 45 17.12 10.38 28.39
N VAL A 46 18.00 9.61 27.73
CA VAL A 46 19.33 9.27 28.25
C VAL A 46 20.30 10.45 28.08
N GLY A 47 20.25 11.17 26.96
CA GLY A 47 21.09 12.34 26.67
C GLY A 47 20.88 13.52 27.62
N LEU A 48 19.64 13.77 28.05
CA LEU A 48 19.34 14.77 29.08
C LEU A 48 19.81 14.38 30.49
N SER A 49 20.11 13.09 30.73
CA SER A 49 20.58 12.61 32.03
C SER A 49 22.11 12.62 32.20
N PHE A 50 22.87 12.90 31.12
CA PHE A 50 24.35 12.82 31.14
C PHE A 50 25.11 14.13 31.33
N HIS A 51 24.43 15.27 31.52
CA HIS A 51 25.10 16.54 31.91
C HIS A 51 24.46 17.22 33.13
N PRO A 52 24.61 16.67 34.35
CA PRO A 52 24.56 17.49 35.56
C PRO A 52 25.92 18.20 35.70
N GLY A 53 25.98 19.47 35.29
CA GLY A 53 27.03 20.37 35.75
C GLY A 53 28.28 20.48 34.88
N ARG A 54 28.19 21.30 33.82
CA ARG A 54 29.32 22.15 33.35
C ARG A 54 28.87 23.18 32.32
N SER A 55 27.82 23.94 32.62
CA SER A 55 27.65 25.25 31.98
C SER A 55 28.58 26.23 32.68
N ASP A 56 29.87 26.13 32.36
CA ASP A 56 30.89 27.12 32.72
C ASP A 56 30.61 28.36 31.87
N ALA A 57 29.63 29.15 32.31
CA ALA A 57 29.31 30.45 31.75
C ALA A 57 30.49 31.39 32.04
N ARG A 58 31.54 31.28 31.22
CA ARG A 58 32.58 32.29 31.12
C ARG A 58 31.90 33.56 30.62
N MET A 59 31.54 34.43 31.56
CA MET A 59 31.12 35.80 31.30
C MET A 59 32.14 36.44 30.34
N LEU A 60 31.73 36.61 29.09
CA LEU A 60 32.45 37.44 28.13
C LEU A 60 32.47 38.85 28.70
N LYS A 61 33.66 39.27 29.17
CA LYS A 61 33.91 40.64 29.58
C LYS A 61 33.65 41.57 28.38
N PRO A 62 32.76 42.57 28.48
CA PRO A 62 32.63 43.58 27.44
C PRO A 62 33.88 44.47 27.48
N THR A 63 34.75 44.32 26.48
CA THR A 63 35.87 45.25 26.27
C THR A 63 35.31 46.50 25.59
N SER A 64 35.17 47.57 26.36
CA SER A 64 34.78 48.89 25.86
C SER A 64 35.95 49.56 25.13
N LYS A 65 36.07 49.30 23.83
CA LYS A 65 36.95 50.10 22.95
C LYS A 65 36.31 51.46 22.67
N LYS A 66 36.88 52.52 23.25
CA LYS A 66 36.60 53.92 22.89
C LYS A 66 37.28 54.25 21.55
N LYS A 67 36.42 54.54 20.55
CA LYS A 67 36.53 55.39 19.35
C LYS A 67 37.92 55.91 18.88
N LYS A 68 38.14 55.83 17.56
CA LYS A 68 38.44 57.02 16.74
C LYS A 68 37.65 56.96 15.42
N LEU A 69 37.05 58.10 15.09
CA LEU A 69 36.18 58.43 13.96
C LEU A 69 36.94 58.52 12.62
N GLU A 70 36.30 58.03 11.55
CA GLU A 70 36.19 58.58 10.17
C GLU A 70 35.51 57.47 9.32
N GLY A 71 34.48 57.63 8.50
CA GLY A 71 33.61 58.68 8.00
C GLY A 71 32.77 58.04 6.87
N VAL A 72 31.68 58.71 6.43
CA VAL A 72 30.89 58.44 5.20
C VAL A 72 29.62 57.57 5.35
N ALA A 73 28.58 58.08 4.68
CA ALA A 73 27.15 57.93 4.89
C ALA A 73 26.48 56.82 4.06
N ALA A 74 25.30 56.35 4.51
CA ALA A 74 24.03 56.37 3.76
C ALA A 74 22.93 55.53 4.44
N ASN A 75 21.86 56.21 4.89
CA ASN A 75 20.40 55.96 4.75
C ASN A 75 19.94 54.52 4.36
N THR A 76 18.91 53.85 4.93
CA THR A 76 17.54 54.26 5.32
C THR A 76 16.80 53.13 6.09
N GLY A 77 15.98 53.48 7.10
CA GLY A 77 14.65 52.89 7.44
C GLY A 77 14.59 51.58 8.24
N LYS A 78 14.29 51.61 9.56
CA LYS A 78 12.94 51.47 10.23
C LYS A 78 12.67 50.02 10.71
N VAL A 79 12.29 49.64 11.94
CA VAL A 79 12.07 50.24 13.28
C VAL A 79 12.23 49.09 14.30
N ALA A 80 12.95 49.29 15.40
CA ALA A 80 13.00 48.40 16.57
C ALA A 80 12.63 49.21 17.84
N PRO A 81 12.10 48.58 18.91
CA PRO A 81 11.56 49.31 20.07
C PRO A 81 12.68 49.93 20.90
N VAL A 82 12.52 51.23 21.14
CA VAL A 82 13.40 52.07 21.95
C VAL A 82 13.19 51.75 23.44
N SER A 83 14.08 50.95 24.00
CA SER A 83 14.30 50.86 25.45
C SER A 83 15.47 51.77 25.81
N SER A 84 15.16 53.00 26.22
CA SER A 84 16.12 53.98 26.73
C SER A 84 16.81 53.44 27.99
N PRO A 85 18.16 53.39 28.06
CA PRO A 85 18.84 53.09 29.31
C PRO A 85 18.66 54.28 30.25
N VAL A 86 17.94 54.05 31.35
CA VAL A 86 17.87 54.99 32.47
C VAL A 86 19.29 55.23 32.96
N LYS A 87 19.82 56.42 32.70
CA LYS A 87 21.06 56.91 33.31
C LYS A 87 20.77 57.12 34.78
N ILE A 88 21.10 56.12 35.60
CA ILE A 88 21.18 56.30 37.05
C ILE A 88 22.35 57.27 37.27
N HIS A 89 22.01 58.52 37.55
CA HIS A 89 22.96 59.51 38.01
C HIS A 89 23.41 59.07 39.40
N VAL A 90 24.61 58.50 39.49
CA VAL A 90 25.28 58.28 40.77
C VAL A 90 25.92 59.62 41.14
N PRO A 91 25.39 60.36 42.13
CA PRO A 91 25.97 61.63 42.54
C PRO A 91 27.42 61.40 43.00
N GLY A 92 28.34 62.19 42.45
CA GLY A 92 29.79 62.08 42.62
C GLY A 92 30.33 62.45 44.00
N ASP A 93 29.46 62.68 44.98
CA ASP A 93 29.81 63.37 46.23
C ASP A 93 29.69 62.50 47.49
N VAL A 94 29.89 61.18 47.38
CA VAL A 94 29.92 60.27 48.55
C VAL A 94 31.14 59.34 48.57
N LEU A 95 32.27 59.78 48.00
CA LEU A 95 33.56 59.06 48.11
C LEU A 95 34.63 59.86 48.88
N SER A 96 34.21 60.60 49.89
CA SER A 96 35.10 61.22 50.87
C SER A 96 34.77 60.79 52.30
N HIS A 97 34.39 59.52 52.50
CA HIS A 97 34.58 58.92 53.82
C HIS A 97 36.07 58.64 54.01
N GLN A 98 36.71 59.66 54.59
CA GLN A 98 37.96 59.60 55.32
C GLN A 98 38.08 58.23 56.01
N CYS A 99 39.02 57.41 55.52
CA CYS A 99 39.36 56.12 56.08
C CYS A 99 39.79 56.29 57.54
N VAL A 100 38.81 56.18 58.45
CA VAL A 100 39.05 56.11 59.89
C VAL A 100 39.71 54.76 60.19
N GLY A 101 40.94 54.84 60.68
CA GLY A 101 41.44 53.93 61.69
C GLY A 101 42.11 52.65 61.19
N ARG A 102 43.43 52.72 61.07
CA ARG A 102 44.37 51.59 61.02
C ARG A 102 44.35 50.74 62.31
N ARG A 103 43.25 50.04 62.62
CA ARG A 103 43.20 48.98 63.66
C ARG A 103 42.18 47.88 63.32
N LYS A 104 42.17 47.37 62.09
CA LYS A 104 41.26 46.28 61.64
C LYS A 104 41.95 45.25 60.72
N ALA A 105 43.26 45.04 60.87
CA ALA A 105 43.95 43.99 60.11
C ALA A 105 43.76 42.60 60.75
N ASP A 106 43.71 42.55 62.09
CA ASP A 106 43.65 41.27 62.83
C ASP A 106 42.24 40.65 62.79
N ASP A 107 41.17 41.46 62.89
CA ASP A 107 39.77 40.96 62.79
C ASP A 107 39.44 40.40 61.40
N LEU A 108 40.05 40.93 60.34
CA LEU A 108 39.79 40.49 58.96
C LEU A 108 40.28 39.04 58.72
N GLY A 109 41.35 38.64 59.43
CA GLY A 109 41.85 37.26 59.38
C GLY A 109 40.87 36.25 59.95
N GLU A 110 40.20 36.60 61.06
CA GLU A 110 39.22 35.72 61.72
C GLU A 110 37.96 35.54 60.87
N PHE A 111 37.45 36.62 60.25
CA PHE A 111 36.32 36.54 59.33
C PHE A 111 36.63 35.68 58.11
N LYS A 112 37.83 35.82 57.54
CA LYS A 112 38.25 35.02 56.39
C LYS A 112 38.32 33.53 56.74
N TRP A 113 38.91 33.18 57.88
CA TRP A 113 39.00 31.78 58.30
C TRP A 113 37.61 31.16 58.56
N LYS A 114 36.70 31.89 59.22
CA LYS A 114 35.30 31.45 59.42
C LYS A 114 34.56 31.26 58.09
N TYR A 115 34.78 32.15 57.13
CA TYR A 115 34.20 32.03 55.79
C TYR A 115 34.74 30.81 55.03
N ASP A 116 36.06 30.59 55.06
CA ASP A 116 36.71 29.46 54.42
C ASP A 116 36.29 28.13 55.06
N GLN A 117 36.07 28.12 56.39
CA GLN A 117 35.50 26.97 57.09
C GLN A 117 34.07 26.68 56.64
N LYS A 118 33.17 27.67 56.66
CA LYS A 118 31.78 27.48 56.20
C LYS A 118 31.70 27.08 54.73
N THR A 119 32.61 27.57 53.90
CA THR A 119 32.71 27.19 52.49
C THR A 119 33.10 25.72 52.33
N ARG A 120 33.99 25.20 53.19
CA ARG A 120 34.33 23.77 53.21
C ARG A 120 33.17 22.91 53.69
N GLU A 121 32.49 23.31 54.76
CA GLU A 121 31.31 22.62 55.28
C GLU A 121 30.18 22.58 54.23
N ALA A 122 29.94 23.69 53.52
CA ALA A 122 28.96 23.76 52.45
C ALA A 122 29.30 22.81 51.29
N LYS A 123 30.58 22.69 50.91
CA LYS A 123 31.02 21.74 49.87
C LYS A 123 30.81 20.28 50.27
N VAL A 124 31.11 19.93 51.53
CA VAL A 124 30.87 18.58 52.05
C VAL A 124 29.38 18.25 52.00
N LEU A 125 28.52 19.18 52.43
CA LEU A 125 27.07 19.00 52.35
C LEU A 125 26.56 18.90 50.90
N GLU A 126 27.13 19.65 49.96
CA GLU A 126 26.78 19.56 48.54
C GLU A 126 27.14 18.19 47.95
N GLU A 127 28.30 17.63 48.31
CA GLU A 127 28.71 16.29 47.90
C GLU A 127 27.81 15.19 48.50
N GLU A 128 27.44 15.29 49.79
CA GLU A 128 26.50 14.38 50.43
C GLU A 128 25.08 14.47 49.81
N LEU A 129 24.62 15.68 49.49
CA LEU A 129 23.33 15.90 48.83
C LEU A 129 23.34 15.37 47.39
N SER A 130 24.46 15.50 46.67
CA SER A 130 24.67 14.90 45.36
C SER A 130 24.61 13.37 45.42
N GLY A 131 25.30 12.76 46.40
CA GLY A 131 25.26 11.33 46.65
C GLY A 131 23.85 10.80 46.95
N THR A 132 23.10 11.49 47.81
CA THR A 132 21.72 11.09 48.15
C THR A 132 20.75 11.26 46.98
N ASN A 133 20.86 12.34 46.20
CA ASN A 133 20.07 12.53 44.98
C ASN A 133 20.33 11.42 43.96
N SER A 134 21.58 11.02 43.75
CA SER A 134 21.93 9.91 42.85
C SER A 134 21.29 8.58 43.29
N LEU A 135 21.26 8.31 44.60
CA LEU A 135 20.64 7.11 45.17
C LEU A 135 19.11 7.12 45.02
N ILE A 136 18.46 8.28 45.19
CA ILE A 136 17.01 8.44 45.01
C ILE A 136 16.64 8.20 43.54
N VAL A 137 17.36 8.82 42.60
CA VAL A 137 17.15 8.63 41.16
C VAL A 137 17.30 7.15 40.79
N PHE A 138 18.37 6.49 41.26
CA PHE A 138 18.58 5.07 41.02
C PHE A 138 17.43 4.19 41.56
N ARG A 139 16.96 4.45 42.79
CA ARG A 139 15.82 3.73 43.39
C ARG A 139 14.52 3.93 42.63
N LEU A 140 14.26 5.15 42.13
CA LEU A 140 13.07 5.43 41.31
C LEU A 140 13.14 4.70 39.97
N THR A 141 14.31 4.67 39.32
CA THR A 141 14.53 3.92 38.08
C THR A 141 14.32 2.42 38.26
N LEU A 142 14.87 1.82 39.33
CA LEU A 142 14.65 0.41 39.68
C LEU A 142 13.17 0.08 39.92
N ARG A 143 12.45 0.95 40.65
CA ARG A 143 10.99 0.79 40.84
C ARG A 143 10.23 0.86 39.52
N GLY A 144 10.61 1.77 38.63
CA GLY A 144 10.05 1.86 37.28
C GLY A 144 10.26 0.58 36.47
N LEU A 145 11.48 0.04 36.49
CA LEU A 145 11.82 -1.22 35.82
C LEU A 145 11.01 -2.41 36.36
N ARG A 146 10.85 -2.50 37.69
CA ARG A 146 10.09 -3.57 38.35
C ARG A 146 8.60 -3.54 37.99
N ARG A 147 8.00 -2.35 37.90
CA ARG A 147 6.60 -2.18 37.45
C ARG A 147 6.43 -2.63 35.99
N ARG A 148 7.37 -2.27 35.11
CA ARG A 148 7.38 -2.74 33.72
C ARG A 148 7.54 -4.26 33.62
N SER A 149 8.43 -4.85 34.41
CA SER A 149 8.60 -6.30 34.47
C SER A 149 7.30 -7.01 34.86
N SER A 150 6.55 -6.48 35.83
CA SER A 150 5.23 -7.06 36.18
C SER A 150 4.18 -6.96 35.09
N SER A 151 4.17 -5.87 34.31
CA SER A 151 3.24 -5.75 33.18
C SER A 151 3.62 -6.69 32.04
N PHE A 152 4.91 -6.88 31.77
CA PHE A 152 5.37 -7.84 30.75
C PHE A 152 4.96 -9.27 31.07
N VAL A 153 5.05 -9.70 32.33
CA VAL A 153 4.61 -11.06 32.73
C VAL A 153 3.11 -11.24 32.49
N ARG A 154 2.28 -10.22 32.78
CA ARG A 154 0.84 -10.27 32.52
C ARG A 154 0.51 -10.30 31.03
N ILE A 155 1.17 -9.47 30.23
CA ILE A 155 1.00 -9.42 28.77
C ILE A 155 1.40 -10.76 28.15
N ARG A 156 2.54 -11.31 28.57
CA ARG A 156 3.00 -12.65 28.13
C ARG A 156 1.95 -13.72 28.44
N GLY A 157 1.38 -13.72 29.64
CA GLY A 157 0.34 -14.70 30.00
C GLY A 157 -0.97 -14.52 29.24
N LEU A 158 -1.32 -13.30 28.79
CA LEU A 158 -2.45 -13.07 27.90
C LEU A 158 -2.16 -13.59 26.48
N LEU A 159 -0.97 -13.28 25.96
CA LEU A 159 -0.52 -13.74 24.64
C LEU A 159 -0.48 -15.27 24.56
N GLU A 160 0.03 -15.95 25.59
CA GLU A 160 0.07 -17.42 25.64
C GLU A 160 -1.34 -18.04 25.61
N ARG A 161 -2.35 -17.38 26.21
CA ARG A 161 -3.75 -17.85 26.13
C ARG A 161 -4.35 -17.62 24.75
N GLU A 162 -4.08 -16.47 24.15
CA GLU A 162 -4.59 -16.12 22.82
C GLU A 162 -4.02 -17.06 21.76
N VAL A 163 -2.72 -17.38 21.84
CA VAL A 163 -2.09 -18.40 20.99
C VAL A 163 -2.76 -19.77 21.17
N ALA A 164 -3.04 -20.20 22.41
CA ALA A 164 -3.71 -21.47 22.66
C ALA A 164 -5.14 -21.52 22.07
N VAL A 165 -5.89 -20.40 22.11
CA VAL A 165 -7.22 -20.30 21.48
C VAL A 165 -7.11 -20.41 19.96
N LEU A 166 -6.17 -19.67 19.34
CA LEU A 166 -5.95 -19.72 17.90
C LEU A 166 -5.50 -21.11 17.43
N GLU A 167 -4.66 -21.81 18.19
CA GLU A 167 -4.28 -23.20 17.89
C GLU A 167 -5.47 -24.16 17.93
N ALA A 168 -6.39 -23.97 18.89
CA ALA A 168 -7.59 -24.80 19.00
C ALA A 168 -8.56 -24.54 17.83
N GLU A 169 -8.75 -23.27 17.44
CA GLU A 169 -9.56 -22.90 16.28
C GLU A 169 -8.95 -23.42 14.98
N ASN A 170 -7.64 -23.30 14.80
CA ASN A 170 -6.95 -23.84 13.62
C ASN A 170 -7.16 -25.36 13.49
N LYS A 171 -7.02 -26.11 14.60
CA LYS A 171 -7.33 -27.56 14.62
C LYS A 171 -8.78 -27.85 14.23
N ARG A 172 -9.73 -27.02 14.69
CA ARG A 172 -11.15 -27.13 14.33
C ARG A 172 -11.37 -26.90 12.84
N PHE A 173 -10.73 -25.89 12.24
CA PHE A 173 -10.82 -25.62 10.81
C PHE A 173 -10.19 -26.74 9.98
N GLN A 174 -9.05 -27.28 10.40
CA GLN A 174 -8.44 -28.43 9.74
C GLN A 174 -9.36 -29.66 9.74
N ALA A 175 -10.06 -29.93 10.86
CA ALA A 175 -11.04 -31.00 10.93
C ALA A 175 -12.23 -30.77 9.98
N LEU A 176 -12.73 -29.54 9.89
CA LEU A 176 -13.78 -29.16 8.95
C LEU A 176 -13.35 -29.32 7.48
N ILE A 177 -12.12 -28.93 7.14
CA ILE A 177 -11.56 -29.11 5.79
C ILE A 177 -11.51 -30.61 5.46
N ALA A 178 -10.94 -31.42 6.36
CA ALA A 178 -10.87 -32.87 6.17
C ALA A 178 -12.26 -33.50 6.02
N GLU A 179 -13.27 -33.05 6.78
CA GLU A 179 -14.66 -33.50 6.63
C GLU A 179 -15.24 -33.14 5.26
N LYS A 180 -15.00 -31.91 4.77
CA LYS A 180 -15.46 -31.48 3.45
C LYS A 180 -14.74 -32.21 2.32
N GLU A 181 -13.44 -32.44 2.44
CA GLU A 181 -12.67 -33.26 1.49
C GLU A 181 -13.16 -34.71 1.47
N ALA A 182 -13.41 -35.30 2.64
CA ALA A 182 -14.01 -36.63 2.73
C ALA A 182 -15.41 -36.67 2.09
N THR A 183 -16.21 -35.62 2.27
CA THR A 183 -17.53 -35.53 1.64
C THR A 183 -17.43 -35.37 0.12
N LEU A 184 -16.49 -34.57 -0.38
CA LEU A 184 -16.27 -34.37 -1.81
C LEU A 184 -15.72 -35.63 -2.51
N THR A 185 -14.87 -36.37 -1.82
CA THR A 185 -14.30 -37.63 -2.31
C THR A 185 -15.28 -38.79 -2.19
N SER A 186 -16.15 -38.80 -1.17
CA SER A 186 -17.23 -39.79 -1.04
C SER A 186 -18.44 -39.46 -1.91
N PHE A 187 -18.58 -38.20 -2.32
CA PHE A 187 -19.67 -37.80 -3.20
C PHE A 187 -19.55 -38.54 -4.52
N GLU A 188 -20.68 -38.90 -5.09
CA GLU A 188 -20.84 -39.46 -6.44
C GLU A 188 -20.35 -38.52 -7.56
N SER A 189 -19.54 -37.49 -7.24
CA SER A 189 -18.91 -36.56 -8.17
C SER A 189 -18.14 -37.30 -9.26
N SER A 190 -17.47 -38.41 -8.93
CA SER A 190 -16.82 -39.28 -9.91
C SER A 190 -17.83 -39.83 -10.94
N ARG A 191 -18.99 -40.30 -10.48
CA ARG A 191 -20.04 -40.84 -11.33
C ARG A 191 -20.69 -39.75 -12.18
N VAL A 192 -20.96 -38.57 -11.60
CA VAL A 192 -21.51 -37.42 -12.33
C VAL A 192 -20.53 -36.93 -13.40
N ILE A 193 -19.22 -36.86 -13.09
CA ILE A 193 -18.18 -36.49 -14.06
C ILE A 193 -18.08 -37.55 -15.17
N GLU A 194 -18.16 -38.83 -14.84
CA GLU A 194 -18.14 -39.91 -15.82
C GLU A 194 -19.37 -39.89 -16.73
N ASP A 195 -20.56 -39.68 -16.17
CA ASP A 195 -21.81 -39.56 -16.92
C ASP A 195 -21.81 -38.30 -17.81
N PHE A 196 -21.24 -37.19 -17.34
CA PHE A 196 -21.02 -36.00 -18.14
C PHE A 196 -20.06 -36.26 -19.31
N LYS A 197 -18.94 -36.97 -19.07
CA LYS A 197 -18.02 -37.39 -20.15
C LYS A 197 -18.72 -38.29 -21.17
N LYS A 198 -19.56 -39.23 -20.72
CA LYS A 198 -20.38 -40.09 -21.60
C LYS A 198 -21.37 -39.26 -22.43
N SER A 199 -22.00 -38.25 -21.82
CA SER A 199 -22.91 -37.33 -22.53
C SER A 199 -22.19 -36.52 -23.61
N ILE A 200 -20.98 -36.01 -23.33
CA ILE A 200 -20.16 -35.32 -24.34
C ILE A 200 -19.79 -36.26 -25.49
N ALA A 201 -19.33 -37.47 -25.18
CA ALA A 201 -18.98 -38.46 -26.21
C ALA A 201 -20.19 -38.81 -27.09
N PHE A 202 -21.37 -38.99 -26.49
CA PHE A 202 -22.60 -39.22 -27.24
C PHE A 202 -22.97 -38.03 -28.14
N LYS A 203 -22.83 -36.80 -27.64
CA LYS A 203 -23.07 -35.58 -28.45
C LYS A 203 -22.16 -35.53 -29.68
N ILE A 204 -20.87 -35.84 -29.52
CA ILE A 204 -19.90 -35.89 -30.64
C ILE A 204 -20.34 -36.92 -31.68
N ILE A 205 -20.68 -38.14 -31.26
CA ILE A 205 -21.14 -39.20 -32.17
C ILE A 205 -22.35 -38.75 -32.99
N ILE A 206 -23.34 -38.11 -32.36
CA ILE A 206 -24.53 -37.62 -33.06
C ILE A 206 -24.17 -36.51 -34.04
N GLN A 207 -23.29 -35.58 -33.66
CA GLN A 207 -22.82 -34.51 -34.56
C GLN A 207 -22.10 -35.08 -35.78
N ASP A 208 -21.23 -36.08 -35.59
CA ASP A 208 -20.51 -36.74 -36.67
C ASP A 208 -21.48 -37.43 -37.65
N HIS A 209 -22.48 -38.15 -37.15
CA HIS A 209 -23.49 -38.81 -38.00
C HIS A 209 -24.36 -37.80 -38.76
N VAL A 210 -24.74 -36.69 -38.11
CA VAL A 210 -25.49 -35.61 -38.78
C VAL A 210 -24.64 -34.98 -39.89
N GLN A 211 -23.35 -34.76 -39.65
CA GLN A 211 -22.45 -34.22 -40.67
C GLN A 211 -22.26 -35.21 -41.83
N GLU A 212 -22.01 -36.49 -41.54
CA GLU A 212 -21.89 -37.54 -42.56
C GLU A 212 -23.16 -37.63 -43.43
N ALA A 213 -24.35 -37.57 -42.81
CA ALA A 213 -25.62 -37.57 -43.54
C ALA A 213 -25.78 -36.34 -44.44
N ARG A 214 -25.36 -35.15 -43.97
CA ARG A 214 -25.36 -33.92 -44.78
C ARG A 214 -24.42 -34.05 -45.97
N ASP A 215 -23.21 -34.55 -45.75
CA ASP A 215 -22.22 -34.75 -46.80
C ASP A 215 -22.73 -35.74 -47.85
N HIS A 216 -23.34 -36.85 -47.41
CA HIS A 216 -23.96 -37.83 -48.30
C HIS A 216 -25.09 -37.23 -49.16
N ILE A 217 -26.00 -36.46 -48.57
CA ILE A 217 -27.09 -35.81 -49.32
C ILE A 217 -26.52 -34.86 -50.38
N TYR A 218 -25.50 -34.06 -50.01
CA TYR A 218 -24.86 -33.15 -50.97
C TYR A 218 -24.18 -33.91 -52.11
N GLU A 219 -23.41 -34.96 -51.79
CA GLU A 219 -22.67 -35.73 -52.78
C GLU A 219 -23.57 -36.57 -53.70
N VAL A 220 -24.66 -37.13 -53.18
CA VAL A 220 -25.53 -38.04 -53.95
C VAL A 220 -26.68 -37.29 -54.61
N GLU A 221 -27.45 -36.51 -53.86
CA GLU A 221 -28.70 -35.92 -54.36
C GLU A 221 -28.44 -34.60 -55.06
N VAL A 222 -27.69 -33.70 -54.41
CA VAL A 222 -27.45 -32.36 -54.96
C VAL A 222 -26.61 -32.44 -56.23
N LYS A 223 -25.49 -33.19 -56.22
CA LYS A 223 -24.68 -33.38 -57.44
C LYS A 223 -25.40 -34.14 -58.55
N ALA A 224 -26.22 -35.15 -58.23
CA ALA A 224 -27.01 -35.84 -59.26
C ALA A 224 -28.04 -34.90 -59.90
N LEU A 225 -28.69 -34.05 -59.09
CA LEU A 225 -29.63 -33.05 -59.59
C LEU A 225 -28.92 -31.98 -60.45
N GLU A 226 -27.76 -31.49 -60.01
CA GLU A 226 -26.94 -30.58 -60.81
C GLU A 226 -26.58 -31.19 -62.17
N GLN A 227 -26.10 -32.44 -62.17
CA GLN A 227 -25.76 -33.17 -63.39
C GLN A 227 -26.99 -33.34 -64.29
N GLN A 228 -28.14 -33.72 -63.73
CA GLN A 228 -29.39 -33.84 -64.48
C GLN A 228 -29.81 -32.50 -65.11
N CYS A 229 -29.72 -31.39 -64.36
CA CYS A 229 -30.05 -30.06 -64.88
C CYS A 229 -29.13 -29.62 -66.04
N LEU A 230 -27.86 -30.04 -66.01
CA LEU A 230 -26.91 -29.84 -67.09
C LEU A 230 -27.26 -30.69 -68.33
N ASP A 231 -27.57 -31.97 -68.11
CA ASP A 231 -27.84 -32.94 -69.18
C ASP A 231 -29.19 -32.70 -69.88
N ASP A 232 -30.25 -32.41 -69.11
CA ASP A 232 -31.59 -32.12 -69.64
C ASP A 232 -31.64 -30.75 -70.36
N GLY A 233 -30.54 -30.00 -70.33
CA GLY A 233 -30.47 -28.65 -70.88
C GLY A 233 -31.46 -27.71 -70.21
N PHE A 234 -31.95 -28.04 -69.00
CA PHE A 234 -32.93 -27.24 -68.27
C PHE A 234 -32.41 -25.83 -68.03
N ILE A 235 -31.13 -25.70 -67.63
CA ILE A 235 -30.48 -24.39 -67.50
C ILE A 235 -30.43 -23.66 -68.86
N ARG A 236 -30.14 -24.38 -69.94
CA ARG A 236 -30.09 -23.82 -71.30
C ARG A 236 -31.47 -23.37 -71.80
N GLY A 237 -32.52 -24.11 -71.45
CA GLY A 237 -33.91 -23.81 -71.77
C GLY A 237 -34.50 -22.70 -70.91
N PHE A 238 -34.17 -22.66 -69.62
CA PHE A 238 -34.60 -21.63 -68.67
C PHE A 238 -33.97 -20.27 -69.01
N LEU A 239 -32.66 -20.23 -69.29
CA LEU A 239 -32.00 -19.01 -69.76
C LEU A 239 -32.56 -18.53 -71.11
N LYS A 240 -32.92 -19.45 -72.01
CA LYS A 240 -33.60 -19.11 -73.27
C LYS A 240 -35.04 -18.61 -73.07
N GLY A 241 -35.73 -19.10 -72.05
CA GLY A 241 -37.13 -18.75 -71.72
C GLY A 241 -37.31 -17.42 -70.99
N ILE A 242 -36.29 -16.93 -70.27
CA ILE A 242 -36.30 -15.58 -69.67
C ILE A 242 -36.24 -14.47 -70.74
N GLY A 243 -36.13 -14.82 -72.03
CA GLY A 243 -36.19 -13.84 -73.11
C GLY A 243 -34.95 -12.96 -73.18
N VAL A 244 -33.83 -13.41 -72.60
CA VAL A 244 -32.52 -12.90 -73.01
C VAL A 244 -32.22 -13.53 -74.37
N GLU A 245 -32.86 -12.99 -75.42
CA GLU A 245 -32.39 -13.18 -76.78
C GLU A 245 -30.99 -12.58 -76.85
N VAL A 246 -29.97 -13.43 -76.63
CA VAL A 246 -28.60 -13.14 -77.06
C VAL A 246 -28.57 -13.30 -78.59
N GLU A 247 -29.37 -12.51 -79.29
CA GLU A 247 -29.36 -12.39 -80.73
C GLU A 247 -28.23 -11.43 -81.09
N GLY A 248 -27.01 -11.97 -81.22
CA GLY A 248 -25.87 -11.21 -81.78
C GLY A 248 -24.49 -11.39 -81.14
N LEU A 249 -24.29 -12.26 -80.15
CA LEU A 249 -22.92 -12.53 -79.67
C LEU A 249 -22.26 -13.61 -80.52
N THR A 250 -21.72 -13.19 -81.67
CA THR A 250 -20.53 -13.84 -82.26
C THR A 250 -19.49 -14.08 -81.17
N HIS A 251 -18.92 -15.28 -81.16
CA HIS A 251 -18.01 -15.85 -80.14
C HIS A 251 -16.67 -15.09 -79.95
N SER A 252 -16.58 -13.81 -80.30
CA SER A 252 -15.29 -13.12 -80.54
C SER A 252 -15.15 -11.74 -79.90
N GLN A 253 -16.12 -11.20 -79.15
CA GLN A 253 -16.07 -9.78 -78.72
C GLN A 253 -16.63 -9.45 -77.32
N ALA A 254 -16.63 -10.39 -76.38
CA ALA A 254 -16.98 -10.08 -74.98
C ALA A 254 -15.76 -10.24 -74.07
N SER A 255 -14.81 -9.29 -74.11
CA SER A 255 -13.75 -9.21 -73.07
C SER A 255 -13.49 -7.82 -72.48
N ASP A 256 -13.96 -6.71 -73.04
CA ASP A 256 -13.30 -5.43 -72.73
C ASP A 256 -14.16 -4.31 -72.09
N ASP A 257 -15.47 -4.47 -71.91
CA ASP A 257 -16.33 -3.41 -71.33
C ASP A 257 -17.04 -3.84 -70.03
N PHE A 258 -16.28 -4.39 -69.07
CA PHE A 258 -16.71 -4.32 -67.67
C PHE A 258 -16.21 -3.00 -67.07
N PRO A 259 -17.07 -2.17 -66.45
CA PRO A 259 -16.63 -0.98 -65.76
C PRO A 259 -15.64 -1.39 -64.64
N PRO A 260 -14.39 -0.89 -64.67
CA PRO A 260 -13.40 -1.22 -63.66
C PRO A 260 -13.78 -0.47 -62.38
N GLY A 261 -14.56 -1.11 -61.51
CA GLY A 261 -14.92 -0.47 -60.24
C GLY A 261 -15.99 -1.15 -59.40
N SER A 262 -16.50 -2.32 -59.78
CA SER A 262 -17.32 -3.12 -58.87
C SER A 262 -16.43 -4.19 -58.26
N ASP A 263 -15.77 -3.85 -57.15
CA ASP A 263 -15.13 -4.86 -56.29
C ASP A 263 -16.22 -5.84 -55.85
N GLY A 264 -16.13 -7.09 -56.31
CA GLY A 264 -17.10 -8.15 -56.07
C GLY A 264 -17.21 -8.59 -54.60
N ASP A 265 -16.52 -7.89 -53.70
CA ASP A 265 -16.36 -8.22 -52.30
C ASP A 265 -17.64 -7.97 -51.48
N GLU A 266 -18.58 -7.15 -51.99
CA GLU A 266 -19.76 -6.72 -51.23
C GLU A 266 -20.78 -7.86 -51.01
N ILE A 267 -20.94 -8.77 -51.97
CA ILE A 267 -21.91 -9.88 -51.87
C ILE A 267 -21.37 -11.02 -50.99
N GLU A 268 -20.06 -11.29 -51.06
CA GLU A 268 -19.41 -12.29 -50.21
C GLU A 268 -19.37 -11.81 -48.74
N SER A 269 -19.26 -10.50 -48.52
CA SER A 269 -19.37 -9.86 -47.20
C SER A 269 -20.74 -10.01 -46.55
N GLU A 270 -21.83 -9.89 -47.31
CA GLU A 270 -23.20 -10.05 -46.77
C GLU A 270 -23.50 -11.50 -46.36
N LEU A 271 -23.04 -12.48 -47.13
CA LEU A 271 -23.20 -13.90 -46.81
C LEU A 271 -22.43 -14.29 -45.53
N HIS A 272 -21.18 -13.84 -45.39
CA HIS A 272 -20.41 -14.07 -44.16
C HIS A 272 -21.04 -13.39 -42.92
N LYS A 273 -21.69 -12.23 -43.11
CA LYS A 273 -22.36 -11.52 -42.02
C LYS A 273 -23.65 -12.22 -41.55
N ALA A 274 -24.36 -12.91 -42.45
CA ALA A 274 -25.54 -13.70 -42.10
C ALA A 274 -25.19 -14.94 -41.26
N PHE A 275 -24.07 -15.63 -41.56
CA PHE A 275 -23.63 -16.79 -40.78
C PHE A 275 -22.96 -16.44 -39.44
N ALA A 276 -22.42 -15.22 -39.29
CA ALA A 276 -21.86 -14.76 -38.02
C ALA A 276 -22.93 -14.47 -36.94
N LEU A 277 -24.20 -14.28 -37.33
CA LEU A 277 -25.29 -13.99 -36.39
C LEU A 277 -25.84 -15.22 -35.66
N GLU A 278 -25.59 -16.44 -36.14
CA GLU A 278 -26.01 -17.68 -35.45
C GLU A 278 -25.00 -18.18 -34.40
N ALA A 279 -23.80 -17.62 -34.33
CA ALA A 279 -22.77 -18.03 -33.36
C ALA A 279 -22.82 -17.26 -32.02
N ASN A 280 -23.67 -16.23 -31.92
CA ASN A 280 -23.92 -15.52 -30.66
C ASN A 280 -25.10 -16.18 -29.93
N ASP A 281 -24.88 -17.40 -29.42
CA ASP A 281 -25.60 -17.86 -28.24
C ASP A 281 -25.21 -16.92 -27.09
N GLU A 282 -26.02 -15.87 -26.94
CA GLU A 282 -25.98 -14.92 -25.84
C GLU A 282 -26.09 -15.75 -24.55
N VAL A 283 -24.95 -15.92 -23.88
CA VAL A 283 -24.91 -16.43 -22.51
C VAL A 283 -25.64 -15.39 -21.67
N VAL A 284 -26.93 -15.62 -21.45
CA VAL A 284 -27.77 -14.83 -20.56
C VAL A 284 -27.12 -14.90 -19.17
N ASP A 285 -26.43 -13.82 -18.79
CA ASP A 285 -25.99 -13.57 -17.43
C ASP A 285 -27.25 -13.45 -16.55
N ILE A 286 -27.60 -14.56 -15.89
CA ILE A 286 -28.66 -14.57 -14.89
C ILE A 286 -28.09 -13.90 -13.64
N GLU A 287 -28.35 -12.60 -13.50
CA GLU A 287 -28.14 -11.83 -12.28
C GLU A 287 -29.03 -12.41 -11.15
N LEU A 288 -28.49 -13.39 -10.41
CA LEU A 288 -29.14 -13.97 -9.24
C LEU A 288 -29.08 -12.99 -8.07
N ARG A 289 -30.14 -12.19 -7.91
CA ARG A 289 -30.47 -11.54 -6.63
C ARG A 289 -30.76 -12.61 -5.57
N LEU A 290 -29.81 -12.83 -4.68
CA LEU A 290 -29.97 -13.65 -3.47
C LEU A 290 -30.72 -12.84 -2.39
N CYS A 291 -31.93 -13.30 -2.05
CA CYS A 291 -32.54 -13.13 -0.73
C CYS A 291 -32.21 -14.34 0.13
#